data_AF-A0A918VPB1-F1
#
_entry.id   AF-A0A918VPB1-F1
#
_cell.length_a   1.000
_cell.length_b   1.000
_cell.length_c   1.000
_cell.angle_alpha   90.00
_cell.angle_beta   90.00
_cell.angle_gamma   90.00
#
_symmetry.space_group_name_H-M   'P 1'
#
loop_
_entity.id
_entity.type
_entity.pdbx_description
1 polymer ?
#
loop_
_entity_poly.entity_id
_entity_poly.type
_entity_poly.pdbx_seq_one_letter_code
_entity_poly.pdbx_strand_id
1 'polypeptide(L)'
;MSEDTPKQSVLVISADTAVVEAIVGGNTSDQTFSARESVQAALSEPSLFENNAIVIFDIDSAGDKISDAIDQAIKLKQNDPTQVLMLVGEKEQLNDILKSNIQPLVYRAFNKPVSPNQIFLAFKSAHALHGELVEKQAAGEDIMMVGPAENRASVDSLAEQRKTNPAIYAAVGLLALAVVGFLIFGGGGEEEDTLVIDTPTEAPQVIEDIEADTVSITNELNQQAATALLEGRYVSPQGDNALEYYDRVLEIDPYDATAYEGRKTVAEALRTNYQTLVADAKFDEALETIEALRKIDPLNIENDKLSDDLGKSITAHVKQVRATGSEDEIAQTAAVLERLDSDVEGSNSAAQALKAEQALIAKIDDALSKGNLIPPAKGNAYQLVSDGLKGNKISKANSEPRVKELSAKLLQMANEKFAADDLEETAKLSALVKRLNVDRQGLADLTKRVQAKQEEIAKAAAESAKQASAPVAETKPEPPKIVPAKVISRAPPRYPSRALKNGQEGWVQVAFYVNTDGVPEDITVKASEPGSTFDSAAVKSVEKWRFSPARNQTTGLPVRSTQITTKVQFRLN
;
A
#
# COMPACT_ATOMS: atom_id res chain seq x y z
N MET A 1 -1.89 28.91 69.59
CA MET A 1 -3.00 27.94 69.73
C MET A 1 -3.07 27.21 68.41
N SER A 2 -2.92 25.90 68.41
CA SER A 2 -3.04 25.05 67.23
C SER A 2 -4.46 25.19 66.68
N GLU A 3 -4.62 25.84 65.52
CA GLU A 3 -5.85 25.71 64.76
C GLU A 3 -5.86 24.31 64.15
N ASP A 4 -6.73 23.48 64.73
CA ASP A 4 -7.00 22.11 64.35
C ASP A 4 -7.78 22.14 63.03
N THR A 5 -7.08 22.08 61.89
CA THR A 5 -7.73 21.87 60.60
C THR A 5 -8.54 20.57 60.69
N PRO A 6 -9.87 20.60 60.45
CA PRO A 6 -10.70 19.42 60.63
C PRO A 6 -10.21 18.29 59.72
N LYS A 7 -9.91 17.13 60.31
CA LYS A 7 -9.50 15.94 59.56
C LYS A 7 -10.57 15.61 58.52
N GLN A 8 -10.12 15.50 57.28
CA GLN A 8 -10.98 15.23 56.13
C GLN A 8 -11.58 13.83 56.27
N SER A 9 -12.90 13.72 56.43
CA SER A 9 -13.55 12.43 56.65
C SER A 9 -14.10 11.82 55.36
N VAL A 10 -13.93 10.51 55.20
CA VAL A 10 -14.42 9.72 54.06
C VAL A 10 -15.31 8.58 54.55
N LEU A 11 -16.50 8.46 53.96
CA LEU A 11 -17.43 7.35 54.20
C LEU A 11 -17.19 6.25 53.16
N VAL A 12 -16.91 5.04 53.62
CA VAL A 12 -16.75 3.84 52.79
C VAL A 12 -17.94 2.92 53.03
N ILE A 13 -18.66 2.56 51.97
CA ILE A 13 -19.79 1.63 52.03
C ILE A 13 -19.40 0.38 51.25
N SER A 14 -18.99 -0.66 51.98
CA SER A 14 -18.68 -1.97 51.40
C SER A 14 -18.87 -3.11 52.41
N ALA A 15 -19.53 -4.18 51.99
CA ALA A 15 -19.61 -5.45 52.71
C ALA A 15 -18.34 -6.31 52.52
N ASP A 16 -17.50 -5.99 51.54
CA ASP A 16 -16.24 -6.68 51.28
C ASP A 16 -15.13 -6.11 52.16
N THR A 17 -14.77 -6.85 53.20
CA THR A 17 -13.69 -6.48 54.12
C THR A 17 -12.35 -6.27 53.42
N ALA A 18 -12.07 -6.93 52.30
CA ALA A 18 -10.82 -6.74 51.57
C ALA A 18 -10.80 -5.38 50.83
N VAL A 19 -11.95 -4.94 50.31
CA VAL A 19 -12.11 -3.60 49.72
C VAL A 19 -11.98 -2.53 50.80
N VAL A 20 -12.62 -2.73 51.96
CA VAL A 20 -12.49 -1.82 53.11
C VAL A 20 -11.04 -1.74 53.58
N GLU A 21 -10.35 -2.87 53.75
CA GLU A 21 -8.93 -2.90 54.15
C GLU A 21 -8.01 -2.28 53.11
N ALA A 22 -8.25 -2.46 51.82
CA ALA A 22 -7.46 -1.82 50.77
C ALA A 22 -7.60 -0.29 50.80
N ILE A 23 -8.80 0.22 51.07
CA ILE A 23 -9.09 1.67 51.12
C ILE A 23 -8.61 2.29 52.43
N VAL A 24 -8.88 1.64 53.55
CA VAL A 24 -8.62 2.17 54.90
C VAL A 24 -7.20 1.82 55.39
N GLY A 25 -6.76 0.58 55.18
CA GLY A 25 -5.49 0.05 55.68
C GLY A 25 -4.26 0.46 54.87
N GLY A 26 -4.44 0.84 53.60
CA GLY A 26 -3.37 1.40 52.76
C GLY A 26 -3.01 2.86 53.06
N ASN A 27 -3.67 3.49 54.04
CA ASN A 27 -3.68 4.95 54.18
C ASN A 27 -3.00 5.42 55.48
N THR A 28 -2.11 6.42 55.38
CA THR A 28 -1.33 6.96 56.52
C THR A 28 -1.41 8.49 56.65
N SER A 29 -2.29 9.15 55.88
CA SER A 29 -2.46 10.61 55.88
C SER A 29 -3.65 11.09 56.73
N ASP A 30 -3.81 12.41 56.81
CA ASP A 30 -4.72 13.22 57.65
C ASP A 30 -6.24 13.01 57.46
N GLN A 31 -6.66 11.85 56.96
CA GLN A 31 -8.06 11.49 56.71
C GLN A 31 -8.63 10.54 57.76
N THR A 32 -9.92 10.68 58.04
CA THR A 32 -10.67 9.82 58.95
C THR A 32 -11.70 8.99 58.21
N PHE A 33 -11.53 7.67 58.21
CA PHE A 33 -12.42 6.75 57.51
C PHE A 33 -13.54 6.23 58.42
N SER A 34 -14.76 6.28 57.92
CA SER A 34 -15.92 5.58 58.51
C SER A 34 -16.41 4.51 57.54
N ALA A 35 -16.46 3.25 57.97
CA ALA A 35 -16.91 2.14 57.11
C ALA A 35 -18.29 1.62 57.53
N ARG A 36 -19.16 1.33 56.57
CA ARG A 36 -20.46 0.66 56.78
C ARG A 36 -20.66 -0.45 55.74
N GLU A 37 -21.34 -1.51 56.14
CA GLU A 37 -21.56 -2.68 55.26
C GLU A 37 -22.64 -2.47 54.20
N SER A 38 -23.50 -1.46 54.36
CA SER A 38 -24.59 -1.16 53.42
C SER A 38 -25.03 0.30 53.47
N VAL A 39 -25.68 0.76 52.41
CA VAL A 39 -26.27 2.11 52.35
C VAL A 39 -27.35 2.31 53.42
N GLN A 40 -28.13 1.27 53.72
CA GLN A 40 -29.14 1.34 54.77
C GLN A 40 -28.50 1.53 56.16
N ALA A 41 -27.38 0.87 56.44
CA ALA A 41 -26.63 1.06 57.67
C ALA A 41 -26.06 2.48 57.77
N ALA A 42 -25.52 3.02 56.67
CA ALA A 42 -25.05 4.40 56.62
C ALA A 42 -26.18 5.41 56.89
N LEU A 43 -27.29 5.33 56.15
CA LEU A 43 -28.45 6.23 56.27
C LEU A 43 -29.13 6.18 57.65
N SER A 44 -28.91 5.12 58.42
CA SER A 44 -29.44 5.00 59.79
C SER A 44 -28.66 5.83 60.82
N GLU A 45 -27.51 6.39 60.43
CA GLU A 45 -26.64 7.25 61.25
C GLU A 45 -26.41 8.61 60.57
N PRO A 46 -27.33 9.59 60.73
CA PRO A 46 -27.25 10.87 60.03
C PRO A 46 -25.94 11.65 60.27
N SER A 47 -25.32 11.49 61.43
CA SER A 47 -24.03 12.12 61.77
C SER A 47 -22.86 11.69 60.85
N LEU A 48 -23.01 10.57 60.12
CA LEU A 48 -22.05 10.15 59.10
C LEU A 48 -22.10 11.04 57.85
N PHE A 49 -23.18 11.78 57.59
CA PHE A 49 -23.26 12.61 56.39
C PHE A 49 -22.82 14.05 56.64
N GLU A 50 -22.97 14.54 57.88
CA GLU A 50 -22.62 15.93 58.25
C GLU A 50 -21.12 16.26 58.14
N ASN A 51 -20.24 15.25 58.22
CA ASN A 51 -18.79 15.46 58.28
C ASN A 51 -17.99 14.76 57.17
N ASN A 52 -18.63 13.94 56.34
CA ASN A 52 -17.96 13.21 55.27
C ASN A 52 -18.18 13.91 53.93
N ALA A 53 -17.11 14.47 53.36
CA ALA A 53 -17.14 15.15 52.06
C ALA A 53 -17.22 14.17 50.88
N ILE A 54 -16.72 12.94 51.09
CA ILE A 54 -16.55 11.91 50.06
C ILE A 54 -17.24 10.63 50.51
N VAL A 55 -17.99 10.02 49.58
CA VAL A 55 -18.59 8.70 49.75
C VAL A 55 -18.03 7.74 48.70
N ILE A 56 -17.41 6.66 49.15
CA ILE A 56 -17.00 5.54 48.30
C ILE A 56 -18.02 4.43 48.47
N PHE A 57 -18.69 4.08 47.37
CA PHE A 57 -19.76 3.09 47.36
C PHE A 57 -19.36 1.88 46.51
N ASP A 58 -19.25 0.72 47.16
CA ASP A 58 -19.08 -0.57 46.50
C ASP A 58 -20.41 -1.07 45.97
N ILE A 59 -20.51 -1.21 44.65
CA ILE A 59 -21.73 -1.61 43.92
C ILE A 59 -22.26 -2.95 44.42
N ASP A 60 -21.36 -3.88 44.78
CA ASP A 60 -21.74 -5.20 45.27
C ASP A 60 -22.44 -5.17 46.64
N SER A 61 -22.32 -4.05 47.35
CA SER A 61 -22.95 -3.86 48.67
C SER A 61 -24.39 -3.37 48.58
N ALA A 62 -24.89 -3.16 47.36
CA ALA A 62 -26.26 -2.74 47.12
C ALA A 62 -27.27 -3.90 47.04
N GLY A 63 -26.79 -5.10 46.74
CA GLY A 63 -27.62 -6.28 46.43
C GLY A 63 -27.25 -6.91 45.09
N ASP A 64 -28.00 -7.93 44.67
CA ASP A 64 -27.65 -8.76 43.49
C ASP A 64 -27.87 -8.06 42.14
N LYS A 65 -28.59 -6.94 42.10
CA LYS A 65 -28.96 -6.23 40.86
C LYS A 65 -28.34 -4.84 40.79
N ILE A 66 -27.87 -4.47 39.61
CA ILE A 66 -27.33 -3.14 39.30
C ILE A 66 -28.39 -2.04 39.52
N SER A 67 -29.68 -2.35 39.32
CA SER A 67 -30.78 -1.41 39.64
C SER A 67 -30.79 -0.99 41.10
N ASP A 68 -30.45 -1.91 42.00
CA ASP A 68 -30.48 -1.65 43.45
C ASP A 68 -29.32 -0.72 43.83
N ALA A 69 -28.17 -0.86 43.17
CA ALA A 69 -27.03 0.05 43.30
C ALA A 69 -27.35 1.47 42.81
N ILE A 70 -28.03 1.59 41.66
CA ILE A 70 -28.47 2.88 41.13
C ILE A 70 -29.41 3.57 42.13
N ASP A 71 -30.45 2.86 42.59
CA ASP A 71 -31.43 3.41 43.53
C ASP A 71 -30.77 3.84 44.86
N GLN A 72 -29.80 3.08 45.35
CA GLN A 72 -29.09 3.40 46.59
C GLN A 72 -28.12 4.56 46.44
N ALA A 73 -27.41 4.68 45.33
CA ALA A 73 -26.54 5.81 45.06
C ALA A 73 -27.33 7.12 44.86
N ILE A 74 -28.53 7.06 44.27
CA ILE A 74 -29.46 8.20 44.23
C ILE A 74 -29.88 8.60 45.65
N LYS A 75 -30.23 7.64 46.52
CA LYS A 75 -30.60 7.93 47.92
C LYS A 75 -29.48 8.58 48.70
N LEU A 76 -28.23 8.16 48.50
CA LEU A 76 -27.05 8.79 49.11
C LEU A 76 -26.94 10.27 48.71
N LYS A 77 -27.05 10.55 47.40
CA LYS A 77 -27.00 11.92 46.87
C LYS A 77 -28.20 12.78 47.25
N GLN A 78 -29.39 12.19 47.40
CA GLN A 78 -30.57 12.91 47.89
C GLN A 78 -30.44 13.29 49.36
N ASN A 79 -29.75 12.48 50.16
CA ASN A 79 -29.51 12.76 51.57
C ASN A 79 -28.51 13.91 51.76
N ASP A 80 -27.44 13.93 50.95
CA ASP A 80 -26.52 15.06 50.87
C ASP A 80 -26.05 15.31 49.42
N PRO A 81 -26.63 16.31 48.73
CA PRO A 81 -26.27 16.64 47.36
C PRO A 81 -24.85 17.18 47.20
N THR A 82 -24.20 17.64 48.26
CA THR A 82 -22.83 18.19 48.19
C THR A 82 -21.74 17.12 48.21
N GLN A 83 -22.06 15.89 48.64
CA GLN A 83 -21.08 14.82 48.76
C GLN A 83 -20.56 14.33 47.41
N VAL A 84 -19.26 14.08 47.32
CA VAL A 84 -18.65 13.54 46.12
C VAL A 84 -18.75 12.01 46.14
N LEU A 85 -19.49 11.46 45.18
CA LEU A 85 -19.74 10.02 45.07
C LEU A 85 -18.69 9.35 44.16
N MET A 86 -17.99 8.37 44.72
CA MET A 86 -17.10 7.46 44.00
C MET A 86 -17.66 6.04 44.03
N LEU A 87 -17.51 5.30 42.93
CA LEU A 87 -17.97 3.92 42.82
C LEU A 87 -16.81 2.93 42.78
N VAL A 88 -17.02 1.76 43.37
CA VAL A 88 -16.12 0.59 43.29
C VAL A 88 -16.92 -0.60 42.79
N GLY A 89 -16.38 -1.39 41.85
CA GLY A 89 -17.07 -2.59 41.36
C GLY A 89 -16.30 -3.34 40.28
N GLU A 90 -16.89 -4.41 39.77
CA GLU A 90 -16.35 -5.10 38.60
C GLU A 90 -16.55 -4.29 37.31
N LYS A 91 -15.68 -4.52 36.32
CA LYS A 91 -15.65 -3.72 35.08
C LYS A 91 -16.99 -3.71 34.35
N GLU A 92 -17.67 -4.85 34.29
CA GLU A 92 -18.97 -5.01 33.65
C GLU A 92 -20.06 -4.20 34.37
N GLN A 93 -20.10 -4.27 35.70
CA GLN A 93 -21.08 -3.54 36.52
C GLN A 93 -20.86 -2.03 36.43
N LEU A 94 -19.60 -1.57 36.43
CA LEU A 94 -19.25 -0.17 36.29
C LEU A 94 -19.62 0.38 34.90
N ASN A 95 -19.48 -0.42 33.85
CA ASN A 95 -19.89 -0.03 32.50
C ASN A 95 -21.42 0.12 32.40
N ASP A 96 -22.16 -0.78 33.06
CA ASP A 96 -23.63 -0.76 33.05
C ASP A 96 -24.19 0.39 33.89
N ILE A 97 -23.61 0.68 35.06
CA ILE A 97 -24.06 1.78 35.92
C ILE A 97 -23.73 3.16 35.31
N LEU A 98 -22.57 3.32 34.66
CA LEU A 98 -22.18 4.58 34.02
C LEU A 98 -22.94 4.88 32.71
N LYS A 99 -23.63 3.89 32.13
CA LYS A 99 -24.59 4.10 31.03
C LYS A 99 -25.99 4.50 31.49
N SER A 100 -26.23 4.47 32.80
CA SER A 100 -27.52 4.84 33.38
C SER A 100 -27.60 6.35 33.65
N ASN A 101 -28.76 6.79 34.12
CA ASN A 101 -29.03 8.19 34.48
C ASN A 101 -28.24 8.69 35.71
N ILE A 102 -27.48 7.83 36.38
CA ILE A 102 -26.71 8.21 37.57
C ILE A 102 -25.31 8.74 37.23
N GLN A 103 -24.84 8.59 35.99
CA GLN A 103 -23.52 9.06 35.55
C GLN A 103 -23.21 10.50 35.97
N PRO A 104 -24.13 11.49 35.87
CA PRO A 104 -23.85 12.87 36.29
C PRO A 104 -23.55 13.05 37.78
N LEU A 105 -23.94 12.07 38.59
CA LEU A 105 -23.77 12.09 40.04
C LEU A 105 -22.50 11.36 40.48
N VAL A 106 -21.84 10.62 39.58
CA VAL A 106 -20.65 9.82 39.88
C VAL A 106 -19.41 10.61 39.46
N TYR A 107 -18.57 10.94 40.45
CA TYR A 107 -17.32 11.63 40.21
C TYR A 107 -16.26 10.72 39.61
N ARG A 108 -16.12 9.50 40.14
CA ARG A 108 -15.12 8.54 39.67
C ARG A 108 -15.52 7.10 39.98
N ALA A 109 -15.08 6.18 39.13
CA ALA A 109 -15.29 4.74 39.27
C ALA A 109 -13.95 4.00 39.32
N PHE A 110 -13.83 2.99 40.18
CA PHE A 110 -12.63 2.18 40.37
C PHE A 110 -12.93 0.69 40.21
N ASN A 111 -12.19 0.03 39.32
CA ASN A 111 -12.31 -1.41 39.12
C ASN A 111 -11.72 -2.18 40.32
N LYS A 112 -12.34 -3.31 40.67
CA LYS A 112 -11.71 -4.31 41.54
C LYS A 112 -10.62 -5.09 40.77
N PRO A 113 -9.51 -5.51 41.41
CA PRO A 113 -9.11 -5.21 42.78
C PRO A 113 -8.69 -3.74 42.94
N VAL A 114 -9.10 -3.14 44.04
CA VAL A 114 -8.88 -1.72 44.32
C VAL A 114 -7.42 -1.43 44.61
N SER A 115 -6.84 -0.48 43.87
CA SER A 115 -5.50 0.04 44.15
C SER A 115 -5.57 1.20 45.16
N PRO A 116 -4.95 1.09 46.35
CA PRO A 116 -4.98 2.15 47.36
C PRO A 116 -4.47 3.49 46.82
N ASN A 117 -3.43 3.46 45.97
CA ASN A 117 -2.85 4.65 45.37
C ASN A 117 -3.81 5.34 44.39
N GLN A 118 -4.63 4.59 43.63
CA GLN A 118 -5.56 5.19 42.67
C GLN A 118 -6.70 5.94 43.35
N ILE A 119 -7.20 5.40 44.46
CA ILE A 119 -8.23 6.06 45.26
C ILE A 119 -7.66 7.27 45.98
N PHE A 120 -6.45 7.15 46.55
CA PHE A 120 -5.77 8.26 47.20
C PHE A 120 -5.58 9.46 46.28
N LEU A 121 -5.15 9.22 45.04
CA LEU A 121 -4.97 10.26 44.02
C LEU A 121 -6.28 11.00 43.68
N ALA A 122 -7.44 10.41 43.96
CA ALA A 122 -8.74 11.04 43.71
C ALA A 122 -9.25 11.90 44.88
N PHE A 123 -8.68 11.76 46.09
CA PHE A 123 -9.21 12.44 47.27
C PHE A 123 -9.02 13.95 47.26
N LYS A 124 -7.84 14.44 46.88
CA LYS A 124 -7.58 15.89 46.84
C LYS A 124 -8.57 16.60 45.91
N SER A 125 -8.76 16.07 44.71
CA SER A 125 -9.68 16.62 43.71
C SER A 125 -11.15 16.45 44.10
N ALA A 126 -11.50 15.37 44.79
CA ALA A 126 -12.85 15.18 45.32
C ALA A 126 -13.18 16.16 46.47
N HIS A 127 -12.22 16.50 47.33
CA HIS A 127 -12.44 17.54 48.35
C HIS A 127 -12.65 18.92 47.72
N ALA A 128 -11.91 19.25 46.67
CA ALA A 128 -12.11 20.50 45.93
C ALA A 128 -13.52 20.57 45.30
N LEU A 129 -13.96 19.48 44.64
CA LEU A 129 -15.31 19.40 44.09
C LEU A 129 -16.40 19.49 45.17
N HIS A 130 -16.17 18.90 46.34
CA HIS A 130 -17.12 19.04 47.46
C HIS A 130 -17.29 20.52 47.86
N GLY A 131 -16.20 21.28 47.98
CA GLY A 131 -16.25 22.72 48.25
C GLY A 131 -17.06 23.49 47.19
N GLU A 132 -16.83 23.19 45.91
CA GLU A 132 -17.59 23.79 44.80
C GLU A 132 -19.09 23.45 44.87
N LEU A 133 -19.44 22.20 45.19
CA LEU A 133 -20.83 21.78 45.34
C LEU A 133 -21.51 22.47 46.53
N VAL A 134 -20.80 22.70 47.64
CA VAL A 134 -21.30 23.47 48.78
C VAL A 134 -21.59 24.92 48.37
N GLU A 135 -20.68 25.55 47.63
CA GLU A 135 -20.88 26.92 47.13
C GLU A 135 -22.05 27.02 46.15
N LYS A 136 -22.16 26.09 45.20
CA LYS A 136 -23.28 26.04 44.24
C LYS A 136 -24.62 25.78 44.91
N GLN A 137 -24.66 24.88 45.90
CA GLN A 137 -25.87 24.65 46.68
C GLN A 137 -26.24 25.89 47.51
N ALA A 138 -25.26 26.59 48.08
CA ALA A 138 -25.49 27.86 48.80
C ALA A 138 -25.98 28.98 47.87
N ALA A 139 -25.57 28.96 46.59
CA ALA A 139 -26.05 29.83 45.53
C ALA A 139 -27.46 29.44 45.01
N GLY A 140 -28.04 28.33 45.48
CA GLY A 140 -29.36 27.85 45.08
C GLY A 140 -29.39 27.13 43.73
N GLU A 141 -28.24 26.68 43.22
CA GLU A 141 -28.15 25.89 41.99
C GLU A 141 -28.59 24.43 42.21
N ASP A 142 -29.23 23.83 41.20
CA ASP A 142 -29.60 22.42 41.24
C ASP A 142 -28.38 21.53 40.97
N ILE A 143 -27.72 21.10 42.05
CA ILE A 143 -26.55 20.21 41.99
C ILE A 143 -26.91 18.72 41.94
N MET A 144 -28.20 18.38 41.92
CA MET A 144 -28.69 17.01 41.71
C MET A 144 -28.77 16.64 40.22
N MET A 145 -28.36 17.54 39.31
CA MET A 145 -28.11 17.26 37.90
C MET A 145 -26.98 18.14 37.35
N VAL A 146 -25.77 17.57 37.18
CA VAL A 146 -24.68 18.25 36.46
C VAL A 146 -24.23 17.42 35.25
N GLY A 147 -24.82 17.74 34.09
CA GLY A 147 -24.31 17.47 32.73
C GLY A 147 -25.42 17.22 31.67
N PRO A 148 -25.37 17.81 30.45
CA PRO A 148 -25.09 19.19 30.06
C PRO A 148 -26.40 19.97 29.79
N ALA A 149 -26.56 21.16 30.36
CA ALA A 149 -27.73 22.01 30.15
C ALA A 149 -27.67 22.89 28.87
N GLU A 150 -26.67 22.74 28.00
CA GLU A 150 -26.57 23.54 26.76
C GLU A 150 -27.06 22.85 25.48
N ASN A 151 -27.44 21.56 25.53
CA ASN A 151 -27.89 20.82 24.34
C ASN A 151 -29.41 20.65 24.19
N ARG A 152 -30.22 21.57 24.75
CA ARG A 152 -31.69 21.53 24.58
C ARG A 152 -32.37 22.81 24.11
N ALA A 153 -31.64 23.86 23.72
CA ALA A 153 -32.25 25.10 23.22
C ALA A 153 -31.81 25.54 21.80
N SER A 154 -30.98 24.77 21.10
CA SER A 154 -30.34 25.22 19.86
C SER A 154 -30.59 24.34 18.62
N VAL A 155 -31.26 23.19 18.73
CA VAL A 155 -31.44 22.30 17.56
C VAL A 155 -32.66 22.69 16.71
N ASP A 156 -33.73 23.19 17.32
CA ASP A 156 -34.94 23.61 16.58
C ASP A 156 -34.89 25.08 16.13
N SER A 157 -34.11 25.95 16.79
CA SER A 157 -33.96 27.36 16.42
C SER A 157 -32.93 27.61 15.31
N LEU A 158 -32.03 26.66 15.04
CA LEU A 158 -31.02 26.74 13.96
C LEU A 158 -31.49 26.17 12.61
N ALA A 159 -32.65 25.50 12.57
CA ALA A 159 -33.22 24.95 11.34
C ALA A 159 -34.04 25.99 10.54
N GLU A 160 -34.60 27.01 11.20
CA GLU A 160 -35.53 27.97 10.57
C GLU A 160 -34.86 29.28 10.10
N GLN A 161 -33.62 29.55 10.53
CA GLN A 161 -32.92 30.82 10.23
C GLN A 161 -31.82 30.74 9.16
N ARG A 162 -31.75 29.65 8.39
CA ARG A 162 -30.76 29.44 7.31
C ARG A 162 -31.10 30.07 5.96
N LYS A 163 -32.09 30.96 5.88
CA LYS A 163 -32.37 31.73 4.66
C LYS A 163 -32.25 33.22 4.94
N THR A 164 -31.23 33.83 4.33
CA THR A 164 -31.04 35.27 4.06
C THR A 164 -30.34 36.13 5.13
N ASN A 165 -29.00 36.13 5.17
CA ASN A 165 -28.10 37.32 5.03
C ASN A 165 -26.68 37.07 5.58
N PRO A 166 -25.63 37.68 4.98
CA PRO A 166 -24.22 37.43 5.31
C PRO A 166 -23.68 38.20 6.54
N ALA A 167 -24.51 38.49 7.54
CA ALA A 167 -24.12 39.26 8.73
C ALA A 167 -23.75 38.39 9.96
N ILE A 168 -23.34 37.14 9.74
CA ILE A 168 -22.93 36.18 10.80
C ILE A 168 -21.42 36.34 11.10
N TYR A 169 -20.97 37.57 11.28
CA TYR A 169 -19.71 37.86 11.97
C TYR A 169 -19.91 38.85 13.13
N ALA A 170 -21.14 39.32 13.38
CA ALA A 170 -21.41 40.32 14.42
C ALA A 170 -22.03 39.74 15.72
N ALA A 171 -22.47 38.48 15.74
CA ALA A 171 -23.16 37.90 16.91
C ALA A 171 -22.22 37.22 17.92
N VAL A 172 -21.02 36.79 17.51
CA VAL A 172 -19.99 36.25 18.43
C VAL A 172 -19.28 37.37 19.21
N GLY A 173 -19.32 38.61 18.69
CA GLY A 173 -18.72 39.78 19.33
C GLY A 173 -19.51 40.39 20.48
N LEU A 174 -20.77 39.97 20.73
CA LEU A 174 -21.63 40.61 21.75
C LEU A 174 -21.72 39.85 23.07
N LEU A 175 -21.33 38.57 23.14
CA LEU A 175 -21.22 37.88 24.43
C LEU A 175 -19.88 38.20 25.14
N ALA A 176 -18.84 38.55 24.37
CA ALA A 176 -17.54 38.98 24.88
C ALA A 176 -17.54 40.42 25.46
N LEU A 177 -18.56 41.25 25.17
CA LEU A 177 -18.64 42.62 25.67
C LEU A 177 -19.41 42.78 26.99
N ALA A 178 -20.22 41.79 27.41
CA ALA A 178 -20.95 41.87 28.68
C ALA A 178 -20.06 41.59 29.91
N VAL A 179 -19.03 40.75 29.76
CA VAL A 179 -18.06 40.46 30.84
C VAL A 179 -16.97 41.54 30.91
N VAL A 180 -16.62 42.15 29.77
CA VAL A 180 -15.63 43.24 29.72
C VAL A 180 -16.21 44.61 30.12
N GLY A 181 -17.52 44.84 29.90
CA GLY A 181 -18.17 46.11 30.25
C GLY A 181 -18.32 46.38 31.75
N PHE A 182 -18.45 45.34 32.58
CA PHE A 182 -18.52 45.48 34.05
C PHE A 182 -17.15 45.75 34.70
N LEU A 183 -16.05 45.50 33.98
CA LEU A 183 -14.69 45.65 34.51
C LEU A 183 -13.95 46.89 33.99
N ILE A 184 -14.47 47.62 32.99
CA ILE A 184 -13.80 48.80 32.41
C ILE A 184 -14.40 50.15 32.84
N PHE A 185 -15.64 50.23 33.34
CA PHE A 185 -16.23 51.51 33.80
C PHE A 185 -16.88 51.41 35.18
N GLY A 186 -16.17 51.87 36.23
CA GLY A 186 -16.86 52.30 37.46
C GLY A 186 -16.14 52.20 38.81
N GLY A 187 -14.82 52.32 38.89
CA GLY A 187 -14.11 52.65 40.13
C GLY A 187 -13.33 53.95 39.97
N GLY A 188 -13.69 55.02 40.70
CA GLY A 188 -12.99 56.30 40.66
C GLY A 188 -13.31 57.24 41.82
N GLY A 189 -12.40 57.23 42.80
CA GLY A 189 -12.03 58.19 43.86
C GLY A 189 -12.84 59.46 44.16
N GLU A 190 -13.06 59.75 45.45
CA GLU A 190 -12.26 60.67 46.31
C GLU A 190 -13.05 61.21 47.54
N GLU A 191 -12.28 61.47 48.61
CA GLU A 191 -12.49 62.34 49.80
C GLU A 191 -13.21 61.86 51.10
N GLU A 192 -12.39 61.83 52.18
CA GLU A 192 -12.59 62.27 53.59
C GLU A 192 -13.72 61.62 54.45
N ASP A 193 -13.59 61.27 55.73
CA ASP A 193 -12.66 61.64 56.81
C ASP A 193 -12.83 60.67 58.02
N THR A 194 -11.80 60.57 58.87
CA THR A 194 -11.80 60.13 60.31
C THR A 194 -12.11 58.66 60.71
N LEU A 195 -11.51 57.99 61.72
CA LEU A 195 -10.52 58.29 62.79
C LEU A 195 -10.03 56.93 63.40
N VAL A 196 -8.69 56.73 63.47
CA VAL A 196 -7.87 56.33 64.65
C VAL A 196 -7.66 54.85 65.09
N ILE A 197 -6.38 54.43 64.90
CA ILE A 197 -5.39 53.74 65.79
C ILE A 197 -5.71 52.28 66.24
N ASP A 198 -4.89 51.24 66.02
CA ASP A 198 -3.46 51.08 66.39
C ASP A 198 -2.77 49.94 65.58
N THR A 199 -1.48 50.09 65.30
CA THR A 199 -0.50 49.02 64.96
C THR A 199 0.67 49.17 65.96
N PRO A 200 1.52 48.16 66.29
CA PRO A 200 2.01 47.09 65.40
C PRO A 200 2.32 45.73 66.07
N THR A 201 2.63 44.69 65.29
CA THR A 201 3.82 43.81 65.47
C THR A 201 4.07 43.02 64.19
N GLU A 202 5.35 42.96 63.82
CA GLU A 202 5.92 42.61 62.53
C GLU A 202 6.41 41.14 62.47
N ALA A 203 6.27 40.53 61.27
CA ALA A 203 6.98 39.38 60.66
C ALA A 203 6.64 37.91 61.05
N PRO A 204 6.82 36.91 60.15
CA PRO A 204 7.42 36.96 58.80
C PRO A 204 6.51 36.47 57.64
N GLN A 205 6.56 37.20 56.52
CA GLN A 205 6.04 36.79 55.21
C GLN A 205 7.11 36.00 54.44
N VAL A 206 6.94 34.69 54.25
CA VAL A 206 7.75 33.90 53.27
C VAL A 206 7.00 32.67 52.68
N ILE A 207 5.70 32.44 52.89
CA ILE A 207 5.05 31.18 52.42
C ILE A 207 3.84 31.37 51.47
N GLU A 208 3.24 32.56 51.36
CA GLU A 208 2.05 32.78 50.48
C GLU A 208 2.37 33.03 48.99
N ASP A 209 3.59 33.47 48.64
CA ASP A 209 3.87 33.93 47.26
C ASP A 209 4.06 32.78 46.24
N ILE A 210 4.38 31.56 46.68
CA ILE A 210 4.69 30.45 45.76
C ILE A 210 3.42 29.84 45.15
N GLU A 211 2.28 29.82 45.86
CA GLU A 211 1.02 29.26 45.35
C GLU A 211 0.28 30.22 44.40
N ALA A 212 0.33 31.54 44.65
CA ALA A 212 -0.30 32.55 43.79
C ALA A 212 0.39 32.68 42.41
N ASP A 213 1.73 32.65 42.39
CA ASP A 213 2.51 32.69 41.14
C ASP A 213 2.25 31.45 40.27
N THR A 214 2.13 30.28 40.90
CA THR A 214 1.89 29.01 40.19
C THR A 214 0.52 28.99 39.52
N VAL A 215 -0.53 29.48 40.21
CA VAL A 215 -1.89 29.61 39.65
C VAL A 215 -1.95 30.65 38.52
N SER A 216 -1.19 31.74 38.63
CA SER A 216 -1.10 32.73 37.55
C SER A 216 -0.44 32.15 36.29
N ILE A 217 0.61 31.34 36.45
CA ILE A 217 1.35 30.73 35.34
C ILE A 217 0.52 29.66 34.62
N THR A 218 -0.19 28.78 35.35
CA THR A 218 -1.04 27.75 34.73
C THR A 218 -2.21 28.36 33.96
N ASN A 219 -2.82 29.43 34.48
CA ASN A 219 -3.88 30.17 33.78
C ASN A 219 -3.40 30.80 32.47
N GLU A 220 -2.22 31.45 32.47
CA GLU A 220 -1.65 32.03 31.25
C GLU A 220 -1.34 30.96 30.21
N LEU A 221 -0.73 29.84 30.63
CA LEU A 221 -0.43 28.71 29.74
C LEU A 221 -1.70 28.05 29.19
N ASN A 222 -2.75 27.89 30.00
CA ASN A 222 -4.05 27.39 29.54
C ASN A 222 -4.68 28.33 28.51
N GLN A 223 -4.55 29.65 28.68
CA GLN A 223 -5.01 30.64 27.69
C GLN A 223 -4.21 30.57 26.39
N GLN A 224 -2.89 30.40 26.48
CA GLN A 224 -2.02 30.21 25.31
C GLN A 224 -2.37 28.90 24.57
N ALA A 225 -2.64 27.83 25.32
CA ALA A 225 -3.07 26.55 24.77
C ALA A 225 -4.41 26.65 24.02
N ALA A 226 -5.41 27.30 24.62
CA ALA A 226 -6.70 27.55 24.00
C ALA A 226 -6.57 28.41 22.73
N THR A 227 -5.72 29.44 22.76
CA THR A 227 -5.43 30.27 21.58
C THR A 227 -4.81 29.44 20.46
N ALA A 228 -3.78 28.65 20.77
CA ALA A 228 -3.14 27.76 19.80
C ALA A 228 -4.12 26.75 19.19
N LEU A 229 -5.05 26.22 19.99
CA LEU A 229 -6.10 25.31 19.53
C LEU A 229 -7.04 25.99 18.52
N LEU A 230 -7.50 27.20 18.80
CA LEU A 230 -8.35 27.99 17.91
C LEU A 230 -7.64 28.36 16.59
N GLU A 231 -6.34 28.56 16.65
CA GLU A 231 -5.49 28.83 15.48
C GLU A 231 -5.11 27.56 14.70
N GLY A 232 -5.51 26.37 15.16
CA GLY A 232 -5.20 25.10 14.51
C GLY A 232 -3.77 24.58 14.76
N ARG A 233 -3.04 25.18 15.70
CA ARG A 233 -1.68 24.78 16.10
C ARG A 233 -1.72 23.67 17.14
N TYR A 234 -2.10 22.46 16.72
CA TYR A 234 -2.35 21.35 17.64
C TYR A 234 -1.07 20.74 18.22
N VAL A 235 -0.11 20.39 17.35
CA VAL A 235 1.13 19.66 17.69
C VAL A 235 2.37 20.28 17.03
N SER A 236 2.17 21.37 16.30
CA SER A 236 3.18 22.10 15.54
C SER A 236 2.80 23.59 15.54
N PRO A 237 3.78 24.53 15.56
CA PRO A 237 5.23 24.31 15.64
C PRO A 237 5.69 23.83 17.04
N GLN A 238 6.88 23.22 17.09
CA GLN A 238 7.50 22.81 18.36
C GLN A 238 7.72 24.04 19.26
N GLY A 239 7.43 23.92 20.55
CA GLY A 239 7.58 25.00 21.52
C GLY A 239 6.37 25.92 21.64
N ASP A 240 5.49 25.93 20.63
CA ASP A 240 4.36 26.85 20.50
C ASP A 240 3.17 26.14 19.82
N ASN A 241 2.59 25.17 20.54
CA ASN A 241 1.40 24.44 20.12
C ASN A 241 0.53 24.06 21.32
N ALA A 242 -0.75 23.79 21.07
CA ALA A 242 -1.75 23.55 22.10
C ALA A 242 -1.39 22.37 23.02
N LEU A 243 -0.91 21.25 22.44
CA LEU A 243 -0.55 20.07 23.24
C LEU A 243 0.61 20.38 24.20
N GLU A 244 1.67 21.02 23.72
CA GLU A 244 2.81 21.37 24.57
C GLU A 244 2.45 22.36 25.67
N TYR A 245 1.60 23.34 25.40
CA TYR A 245 1.14 24.26 26.46
C TYR A 245 0.36 23.52 27.55
N TYR A 246 -0.57 22.63 27.17
CA TYR A 246 -1.27 21.80 28.15
C TYR A 246 -0.35 20.81 28.88
N ASP A 247 0.63 20.21 28.19
CA ASP A 247 1.60 19.32 28.83
C ASP A 247 2.46 20.09 29.85
N ARG A 248 2.87 21.34 29.55
CA ARG A 248 3.56 22.22 30.53
C ARG A 248 2.67 22.59 31.72
N VAL A 249 1.38 22.84 31.49
CA VAL A 249 0.43 23.02 32.60
C VAL A 249 0.41 21.78 33.47
N LEU A 250 0.36 20.57 32.88
CA LEU A 250 0.36 19.31 33.63
C LEU A 250 1.72 18.96 34.28
N GLU A 251 2.83 19.52 33.80
CA GLU A 251 4.12 19.45 34.49
C GLU A 251 4.13 20.30 35.78
N ILE A 252 3.43 21.44 35.76
CA ILE A 252 3.33 22.38 36.88
C ILE A 252 2.22 21.94 37.87
N ASP A 253 1.02 21.69 37.36
CA ASP A 253 -0.12 21.11 38.07
C ASP A 253 -0.64 19.86 37.34
N PRO A 254 -0.18 18.65 37.77
CA PRO A 254 -0.62 17.38 37.20
C PRO A 254 -2.12 17.07 37.29
N TYR A 255 -2.92 17.91 37.96
CA TYR A 255 -4.35 17.71 38.18
C TYR A 255 -5.23 18.84 37.59
N ASP A 256 -4.66 19.74 36.78
CA ASP A 256 -5.37 20.85 36.15
C ASP A 256 -6.47 20.34 35.18
N ALA A 257 -7.74 20.57 35.54
CA ALA A 257 -8.90 20.06 34.80
C ALA A 257 -9.00 20.68 33.41
N THR A 258 -8.62 21.95 33.25
CA THR A 258 -8.64 22.66 31.97
C THR A 258 -7.64 22.05 31.01
N ALA A 259 -6.45 21.67 31.47
CA ALA A 259 -5.44 21.04 30.66
C ALA A 259 -5.81 19.61 30.24
N TYR A 260 -6.47 18.83 31.10
CA TYR A 260 -6.98 17.51 30.72
C TYR A 260 -8.07 17.57 29.64
N GLU A 261 -9.09 18.41 29.82
CA GLU A 261 -10.14 18.60 28.80
C GLU A 261 -9.57 19.25 27.52
N GLY A 262 -8.59 20.14 27.69
CA GLY A 262 -7.81 20.73 26.61
C GLY A 262 -7.12 19.67 25.74
N ARG A 263 -6.38 18.73 26.34
CA ARG A 263 -5.72 17.62 25.63
C ARG A 263 -6.72 16.71 24.91
N LYS A 264 -7.90 16.45 25.51
CA LYS A 264 -8.98 15.71 24.85
C LYS A 264 -9.52 16.45 23.63
N THR A 265 -9.72 17.76 23.73
CA THR A 265 -10.15 18.61 22.61
C THR A 265 -9.10 18.62 21.51
N VAL A 266 -7.81 18.70 21.85
CA VAL A 266 -6.70 18.55 20.89
C VAL A 266 -6.78 17.19 20.19
N ALA A 267 -7.02 16.10 20.91
CA ALA A 267 -7.15 14.77 20.29
C ALA A 267 -8.34 14.69 19.32
N GLU A 268 -9.50 15.27 19.64
CA GLU A 268 -10.65 15.32 18.73
C GLU A 268 -10.37 16.17 17.47
N ALA A 269 -9.70 17.31 17.64
CA ALA A 269 -9.27 18.15 16.53
C ALA A 269 -8.25 17.45 15.63
N LEU A 270 -7.28 16.74 16.21
CA LEU A 270 -6.31 15.91 15.49
C LEU A 270 -7.00 14.79 14.71
N ARG A 271 -7.98 14.09 15.29
CA ARG A 271 -8.75 13.06 14.56
C ARG A 271 -9.50 13.65 13.36
N THR A 272 -10.05 14.84 13.50
CA THR A 272 -10.72 15.55 12.39
C THR A 272 -9.71 15.94 11.31
N ASN A 273 -8.59 16.53 11.71
CA ASN A 273 -7.50 16.91 10.80
C ASN A 273 -6.94 15.69 10.06
N TYR A 274 -6.75 14.57 10.75
CA TYR A 274 -6.33 13.30 10.14
C TYR A 274 -7.23 12.90 8.96
N GLN A 275 -8.55 12.98 9.12
CA GLN A 275 -9.48 12.64 8.04
C GLN A 275 -9.30 13.57 6.82
N THR A 276 -9.08 14.87 7.05
CA THR A 276 -8.78 15.83 5.99
C THR A 276 -7.45 15.51 5.31
N LEU A 277 -6.38 15.24 6.07
CA LEU A 277 -5.06 14.91 5.54
C LEU A 277 -5.08 13.64 4.69
N VAL A 278 -5.80 12.61 5.13
CA VAL A 278 -5.99 11.38 4.33
C VAL A 278 -6.76 11.65 3.05
N ALA A 279 -7.81 12.48 3.10
CA ALA A 279 -8.58 12.88 1.92
C ALA A 279 -7.73 13.67 0.90
N ASP A 280 -6.82 14.51 1.40
CA ASP A 280 -5.89 15.32 0.61
C ASP A 280 -4.62 14.54 0.18
N ALA A 281 -4.55 13.23 0.48
CA ALA A 281 -3.40 12.35 0.22
C ALA A 281 -2.08 12.81 0.89
N LYS A 282 -2.15 13.58 1.96
CA LYS A 282 -1.02 14.03 2.79
C LYS A 282 -0.69 12.99 3.86
N PHE A 283 -0.24 11.82 3.44
CA PHE A 283 -0.08 10.66 4.32
C PHE A 283 1.00 10.82 5.39
N ASP A 284 2.03 11.63 5.13
CA ASP A 284 3.09 11.93 6.11
C ASP A 284 2.56 12.74 7.29
N GLU A 285 1.88 13.85 7.00
CA GLU A 285 1.21 14.68 8.01
C GLU A 285 0.15 13.85 8.77
N ALA A 286 -0.52 12.92 8.09
CA ALA A 286 -1.50 12.03 8.72
C ALA A 286 -0.85 11.01 9.69
N LEU A 287 0.34 10.49 9.35
CA LEU A 287 1.11 9.61 10.23
C LEU A 287 1.58 10.35 11.49
N GLU A 288 2.12 11.56 11.34
CA GLU A 288 2.50 12.42 12.47
C GLU A 288 1.31 12.70 13.40
N THR A 289 0.12 12.87 12.83
CA THR A 289 -1.12 13.05 13.59
C THR A 289 -1.47 11.83 14.45
N ILE A 290 -1.30 10.60 13.91
CA ILE A 290 -1.51 9.37 14.68
C ILE A 290 -0.48 9.23 15.81
N GLU A 291 0.80 9.54 15.54
CA GLU A 291 1.84 9.53 16.56
C GLU A 291 1.55 10.50 17.70
N ALA A 292 1.04 11.69 17.38
CA ALA A 292 0.59 12.64 18.39
C ALA A 292 -0.61 12.13 19.19
N LEU A 293 -1.61 11.52 18.54
CA LEU A 293 -2.75 10.90 19.22
C LEU A 293 -2.31 9.79 20.19
N ARG A 294 -1.31 8.99 19.82
CA ARG A 294 -0.72 7.96 20.70
C ARG A 294 0.03 8.54 21.91
N LYS A 295 0.57 9.76 21.80
CA LYS A 295 1.17 10.47 22.95
C LYS A 295 0.10 11.00 23.91
N ILE A 296 -1.04 11.46 23.37
CA ILE A 296 -2.14 11.99 24.17
C ILE A 296 -2.86 10.88 24.93
N ASP A 297 -3.26 9.82 24.21
CA ASP A 297 -3.99 8.68 24.76
C ASP A 297 -3.38 7.36 24.27
N PRO A 298 -2.33 6.86 24.96
CA PRO A 298 -1.58 5.68 24.52
C PRO A 298 -2.39 4.38 24.48
N LEU A 299 -3.48 4.29 25.25
CA LEU A 299 -4.29 3.07 25.38
C LEU A 299 -5.55 3.09 24.51
N ASN A 300 -5.71 4.11 23.66
CA ASN A 300 -6.87 4.22 22.79
C ASN A 300 -6.81 3.23 21.63
N ILE A 301 -7.71 2.25 21.64
CA ILE A 301 -7.83 1.24 20.57
C ILE A 301 -8.17 1.89 19.21
N GLU A 302 -8.78 3.08 19.21
CA GLU A 302 -9.04 3.81 17.96
C GLU A 302 -7.77 4.21 17.23
N ASN A 303 -6.65 4.45 17.94
CA ASN A 303 -5.39 4.85 17.31
C ASN A 303 -4.85 3.75 16.39
N ASP A 304 -4.95 2.49 16.81
CA ASP A 304 -4.54 1.34 16.00
C ASP A 304 -5.44 1.16 14.77
N LYS A 305 -6.75 1.40 14.94
CA LYS A 305 -7.68 1.40 13.81
C LYS A 305 -7.36 2.51 12.81
N LEU A 306 -6.98 3.71 13.27
CA LEU A 306 -6.55 4.80 12.39
C LEU A 306 -5.27 4.41 11.63
N SER A 307 -4.29 3.78 12.28
CA SER A 307 -3.10 3.23 11.61
C SER A 307 -3.45 2.22 10.52
N ASP A 308 -4.36 1.29 10.79
CA ASP A 308 -4.80 0.30 9.81
C ASP A 308 -5.50 0.95 8.61
N ASP A 309 -6.39 1.91 8.87
CA ASP A 309 -7.14 2.61 7.84
C ASP A 309 -6.22 3.53 7.00
N LEU A 310 -5.18 4.11 7.60
CA LEU A 310 -4.12 4.83 6.89
C LEU A 310 -3.39 3.89 5.93
N GLY A 311 -2.99 2.71 6.39
CA GLY A 311 -2.29 1.71 5.56
C GLY A 311 -3.12 1.26 4.36
N LYS A 312 -4.43 1.07 4.54
CA LYS A 312 -5.37 0.77 3.44
C LYS A 312 -5.47 1.93 2.45
N SER A 313 -5.56 3.16 2.95
CA SER A 313 -5.69 4.37 2.15
C SER A 313 -4.43 4.64 1.31
N ILE A 314 -3.25 4.51 1.92
CA ILE A 314 -1.96 4.58 1.24
C ILE A 314 -1.88 3.47 0.16
N THR A 315 -2.24 2.23 0.49
CA THR A 315 -2.21 1.12 -0.47
C THR A 315 -3.13 1.38 -1.68
N ALA A 316 -4.32 1.93 -1.44
CA ALA A 316 -5.25 2.32 -2.50
C ALA A 316 -4.70 3.46 -3.36
N HIS A 317 -4.15 4.49 -2.73
CA HIS A 317 -3.55 5.63 -3.42
C HIS A 317 -2.36 5.19 -4.28
N VAL A 318 -1.47 4.34 -3.77
CA VAL A 318 -0.34 3.84 -4.56
C VAL A 318 -0.82 3.04 -5.78
N LYS A 319 -1.88 2.22 -5.65
CA LYS A 319 -2.46 1.52 -6.82
C LYS A 319 -2.97 2.50 -7.88
N GLN A 320 -3.55 3.62 -7.45
CA GLN A 320 -4.03 4.69 -8.33
C GLN A 320 -2.87 5.44 -8.99
N VAL A 321 -1.90 5.94 -8.22
CA VAL A 321 -0.72 6.67 -8.72
C VAL A 321 0.12 5.78 -9.63
N ARG A 322 0.22 4.48 -9.37
CA ARG A 322 0.90 3.52 -10.26
C ARG A 322 0.30 3.47 -11.67
N ALA A 323 -0.96 3.88 -11.85
CA ALA A 323 -1.60 3.95 -13.15
C ALA A 323 -1.33 5.27 -13.91
N THR A 324 -1.06 6.38 -13.20
CA THR A 324 -1.13 7.74 -13.78
C THR A 324 -0.10 8.76 -13.28
N GLY A 325 0.64 8.50 -12.20
CA GLY A 325 1.45 9.47 -11.46
C GLY A 325 2.96 9.35 -11.67
N SER A 326 3.71 10.20 -10.97
CA SER A 326 5.18 10.33 -11.06
C SER A 326 5.92 9.29 -10.21
N GLU A 327 7.14 8.92 -10.61
CA GLU A 327 8.00 8.00 -9.84
C GLU A 327 8.30 8.55 -8.43
N ASP A 328 8.47 9.87 -8.29
CA ASP A 328 8.76 10.52 -7.01
C ASP A 328 7.59 10.43 -6.02
N GLU A 329 6.36 10.60 -6.51
CA GLU A 329 5.13 10.54 -5.73
C GLU A 329 4.88 9.11 -5.22
N ILE A 330 5.16 8.11 -6.06
CA ILE A 330 5.09 6.70 -5.68
C ILE A 330 6.13 6.38 -4.59
N ALA A 331 7.36 6.88 -4.74
CA ALA A 331 8.44 6.63 -3.80
C ALA A 331 8.18 7.27 -2.43
N GLN A 332 7.73 8.54 -2.41
CA GLN A 332 7.35 9.25 -1.18
C GLN A 332 6.20 8.54 -0.48
N THR A 333 5.13 8.22 -1.21
CA THR A 333 3.97 7.51 -0.65
C THR A 333 4.33 6.14 -0.08
N ALA A 334 5.22 5.39 -0.75
CA ALA A 334 5.68 4.09 -0.28
C ALA A 334 6.55 4.17 0.98
N ALA A 335 7.35 5.24 1.14
CA ALA A 335 8.16 5.45 2.34
C ALA A 335 7.30 5.68 3.59
N VAL A 336 6.12 6.30 3.44
CA VAL A 336 5.14 6.43 4.54
C VAL A 336 4.67 5.05 5.00
N LEU A 337 4.42 4.15 4.06
CA LEU A 337 3.97 2.78 4.35
C LEU A 337 5.03 1.96 5.09
N GLU A 338 6.32 2.22 4.88
CA GLU A 338 7.42 1.56 5.60
C GLU A 338 7.60 2.11 7.02
N ARG A 339 7.31 3.40 7.24
CA ARG A 339 7.31 4.01 8.58
C ARG A 339 6.07 3.65 9.40
N LEU A 340 4.95 3.37 8.73
CA LEU A 340 3.73 2.93 9.36
C LEU A 340 3.90 1.48 9.85
N ASP A 341 4.25 1.33 11.13
CA ASP A 341 4.38 0.04 11.82
C ASP A 341 3.00 -0.59 12.06
N SER A 342 2.36 -1.08 11.00
CA SER A 342 1.10 -1.82 11.08
C SER A 342 1.24 -3.23 10.49
N ASP A 343 0.88 -4.23 11.30
CA ASP A 343 0.79 -5.66 10.92
C ASP A 343 -0.38 -5.94 9.95
N VAL A 344 -0.69 -4.98 9.07
CA VAL A 344 -1.72 -5.14 8.05
C VAL A 344 -1.20 -6.08 6.98
N GLU A 345 -1.71 -7.32 6.96
CA GLU A 345 -1.55 -8.27 5.86
C GLU A 345 -1.90 -7.57 4.53
N GLY A 346 -0.87 -7.25 3.74
CA GLY A 346 -1.03 -6.53 2.48
C GLY A 346 -0.19 -5.24 2.39
N SER A 347 -0.02 -4.50 3.49
CA SER A 347 0.77 -3.26 3.55
C SER A 347 2.25 -3.53 3.22
N ASN A 348 2.86 -4.47 3.97
CA ASN A 348 4.20 -4.96 3.72
C ASN A 348 4.36 -5.57 2.31
N SER A 349 3.31 -6.22 1.79
CA SER A 349 3.36 -6.81 0.45
C SER A 349 3.33 -5.76 -0.67
N ALA A 350 2.59 -4.66 -0.47
CA ALA A 350 2.50 -3.56 -1.43
C ALA A 350 3.80 -2.78 -1.47
N ALA A 351 4.37 -2.41 -0.32
CA ALA A 351 5.68 -1.77 -0.20
C ALA A 351 6.78 -2.63 -0.84
N GLN A 352 6.81 -3.93 -0.56
CA GLN A 352 7.78 -4.86 -1.17
C GLN A 352 7.58 -4.99 -2.68
N ALA A 353 6.33 -5.05 -3.17
CA ALA A 353 6.04 -5.11 -4.60
C ALA A 353 6.51 -3.84 -5.33
N LEU A 354 6.36 -2.67 -4.71
CA LEU A 354 6.85 -1.38 -5.22
C LEU A 354 8.37 -1.33 -5.28
N LYS A 355 9.03 -1.73 -4.19
CA LYS A 355 10.50 -1.80 -4.14
C LYS A 355 11.05 -2.77 -5.20
N ALA A 356 10.39 -3.91 -5.39
CA ALA A 356 10.74 -4.87 -6.42
C ALA A 356 10.55 -4.32 -7.84
N GLU A 357 9.47 -3.56 -8.08
CA GLU A 357 9.21 -2.88 -9.35
C GLU A 357 10.27 -1.79 -9.63
N GLN A 358 10.54 -0.91 -8.66
CA GLN A 358 11.56 0.15 -8.79
C GLN A 358 12.96 -0.43 -9.04
N ALA A 359 13.31 -1.52 -8.34
CA ALA A 359 14.57 -2.21 -8.57
C ALA A 359 14.66 -2.83 -9.97
N LEU A 360 13.53 -3.31 -10.52
CA LEU A 360 13.47 -3.84 -11.89
C LEU A 360 13.58 -2.70 -12.92
N ILE A 361 12.90 -1.59 -12.67
CA ILE A 361 12.99 -0.36 -13.47
C ILE A 361 14.44 0.14 -13.56
N ALA A 362 15.11 0.29 -12.41
CA ALA A 362 16.51 0.74 -12.37
C ALA A 362 17.43 -0.19 -13.17
N LYS A 363 17.19 -1.51 -13.14
CA LYS A 363 17.94 -2.48 -13.95
C LYS A 363 17.67 -2.32 -15.44
N ILE A 364 16.43 -2.01 -15.83
CA ILE A 364 16.07 -1.75 -17.23
C ILE A 364 16.77 -0.49 -17.72
N ASP A 365 16.71 0.59 -16.95
CA ASP A 365 17.30 1.88 -17.33
C ASP A 365 18.84 1.80 -17.38
N ASP A 366 19.46 1.04 -16.47
CA ASP A 366 20.89 0.72 -16.52
C ASP A 366 21.25 -0.09 -17.78
N ALA A 367 20.45 -1.10 -18.13
CA ALA A 367 20.69 -1.89 -19.34
C ALA A 367 20.50 -1.07 -20.63
N LEU A 368 19.50 -0.17 -20.67
CA LEU A 368 19.24 0.73 -21.80
C LEU A 368 20.35 1.77 -21.98
N SER A 369 20.84 2.35 -20.89
CA SER A 369 21.91 3.36 -20.90
C SER A 369 23.26 2.75 -21.31
N LYS A 370 23.58 1.54 -20.82
CA LYS A 370 24.81 0.81 -21.18
C LYS A 370 24.77 0.14 -22.56
N GLY A 371 23.65 0.21 -23.27
CA GLY A 371 23.49 -0.46 -24.57
C GLY A 371 23.45 -2.00 -24.48
N ASN A 372 23.15 -2.56 -23.30
CA ASN A 372 22.96 -3.99 -23.09
C ASN A 372 21.53 -4.40 -23.50
N LEU A 373 21.26 -4.42 -24.81
CA LEU A 373 19.89 -4.46 -25.33
C LEU A 373 19.35 -5.88 -25.55
N ILE A 374 20.19 -6.81 -26.02
CA ILE A 374 19.79 -8.17 -26.43
C ILE A 374 20.81 -9.23 -25.92
N PRO A 375 20.44 -10.54 -25.91
CA PRO A 375 21.37 -11.63 -25.55
C PRO A 375 22.69 -11.57 -26.35
N PRO A 376 23.82 -12.07 -25.81
CA PRO A 376 23.96 -13.08 -24.75
C PRO A 376 24.13 -12.54 -23.33
N ALA A 377 24.24 -11.23 -23.15
CA ALA A 377 24.43 -10.63 -21.83
C ALA A 377 23.22 -10.90 -20.93
N LYS A 378 23.47 -11.47 -19.74
CA LYS A 378 22.44 -11.70 -18.72
C LYS A 378 21.89 -10.35 -18.26
N GLY A 379 20.57 -10.27 -18.07
CA GLY A 379 19.92 -9.02 -17.64
C GLY A 379 19.94 -7.93 -18.71
N ASN A 380 19.89 -8.30 -20.00
CA ASN A 380 19.70 -7.34 -21.08
C ASN A 380 18.32 -6.68 -21.02
N ALA A 381 18.21 -5.48 -21.58
CA ALA A 381 17.00 -4.66 -21.53
C ALA A 381 15.78 -5.39 -22.13
N TYR A 382 15.93 -6.12 -23.23
CA TYR A 382 14.83 -6.88 -23.83
C TYR A 382 14.27 -7.94 -22.89
N GLN A 383 15.14 -8.72 -22.24
CA GLN A 383 14.73 -9.74 -21.28
C GLN A 383 14.04 -9.09 -20.07
N LEU A 384 14.63 -8.06 -19.47
CA LEU A 384 14.08 -7.39 -18.29
C LEU A 384 12.72 -6.75 -18.57
N VAL A 385 12.56 -6.06 -19.70
CA VAL A 385 11.29 -5.49 -20.14
C VAL A 385 10.26 -6.58 -20.41
N SER A 386 10.64 -7.65 -21.12
CA SER A 386 9.71 -8.76 -21.40
C SER A 386 9.25 -9.47 -20.13
N ASP A 387 10.14 -9.74 -19.19
CA ASP A 387 9.83 -10.36 -17.90
C ASP A 387 8.97 -9.44 -17.03
N GLY A 388 9.23 -8.13 -17.10
CA GLY A 388 8.42 -7.10 -16.45
C GLY A 388 6.98 -7.07 -16.94
N LEU A 389 6.78 -7.11 -18.26
CA LEU A 389 5.46 -7.11 -18.90
C LEU A 389 4.69 -8.42 -18.68
N LYS A 390 5.33 -9.58 -18.85
CA LYS A 390 4.64 -10.89 -18.72
C LYS A 390 4.09 -11.15 -17.33
N GLY A 391 4.75 -10.62 -16.30
CA GLY A 391 4.35 -10.81 -14.91
C GLY A 391 3.52 -9.67 -14.33
N ASN A 392 3.12 -8.66 -15.12
CA ASN A 392 2.59 -7.38 -14.60
C ASN A 392 3.44 -6.80 -13.46
N LYS A 393 4.76 -7.04 -13.52
CA LYS A 393 5.71 -6.59 -12.48
C LYS A 393 6.04 -5.11 -12.62
N ILE A 394 5.79 -4.55 -13.80
CA ILE A 394 5.97 -3.13 -14.10
C ILE A 394 4.62 -2.58 -14.55
N SER A 395 4.26 -1.41 -14.04
CA SER A 395 3.05 -0.69 -14.42
C SER A 395 3.08 -0.28 -15.89
N LYS A 396 1.91 0.02 -16.44
CA LYS A 396 1.80 0.54 -17.80
C LYS A 396 2.54 1.88 -17.95
N ALA A 397 2.34 2.79 -17.00
CA ALA A 397 3.01 4.08 -16.98
C ALA A 397 4.53 3.96 -17.00
N ASN A 398 5.09 3.00 -16.26
CA ASN A 398 6.54 2.79 -16.20
C ASN A 398 7.08 1.98 -17.39
N SER A 399 6.30 1.04 -17.92
CA SER A 399 6.75 0.18 -19.01
C SER A 399 6.71 0.86 -20.38
N GLU A 400 5.70 1.69 -20.67
CA GLU A 400 5.54 2.35 -21.97
C GLU A 400 6.76 3.16 -22.45
N PRO A 401 7.33 4.10 -21.67
CA PRO A 401 8.49 4.87 -22.12
C PRO A 401 9.71 3.98 -22.38
N ARG A 402 9.91 2.95 -21.56
CA ARG A 402 11.04 2.01 -21.64
C ARG A 402 10.91 1.05 -22.83
N VAL A 403 9.70 0.57 -23.11
CA VAL A 403 9.40 -0.22 -24.32
C VAL A 403 9.63 0.63 -25.56
N LYS A 404 9.21 1.90 -25.55
CA LYS A 404 9.43 2.84 -26.64
C LYS A 404 10.92 3.09 -26.89
N GLU A 405 11.68 3.41 -25.85
CA GLU A 405 13.13 3.61 -25.95
C GLU A 405 13.85 2.34 -26.44
N LEU A 406 13.54 1.18 -25.86
CA LEU A 406 14.09 -0.10 -26.29
C LEU A 406 13.79 -0.37 -27.77
N SER A 407 12.54 -0.14 -28.20
CA SER A 407 12.15 -0.35 -29.60
C SER A 407 12.92 0.56 -30.56
N ALA A 408 13.15 1.81 -30.19
CA ALA A 408 13.91 2.77 -30.99
C ALA A 408 15.38 2.36 -31.10
N LYS A 409 16.02 1.97 -29.97
CA LYS A 409 17.42 1.51 -29.98
C LYS A 409 17.59 0.22 -30.79
N LEU A 410 16.68 -0.74 -30.67
CA LEU A 410 16.70 -1.97 -31.46
C LEU A 410 16.51 -1.71 -32.95
N LEU A 411 15.62 -0.78 -33.30
CA LEU A 411 15.42 -0.37 -34.69
C LEU A 411 16.66 0.34 -35.25
N GLN A 412 17.33 1.17 -34.44
CA GLN A 412 18.60 1.78 -34.81
C GLN A 412 19.65 0.70 -35.11
N MET A 413 19.86 -0.26 -34.22
CA MET A 413 20.78 -1.38 -34.46
C MET A 413 20.41 -2.17 -35.71
N ALA A 414 19.12 -2.39 -35.97
CA ALA A 414 18.66 -3.11 -37.16
C ALA A 414 19.01 -2.33 -38.44
N ASN A 415 18.87 -1.00 -38.42
CA ASN A 415 19.28 -0.14 -39.53
C ASN A 415 20.81 -0.14 -39.74
N GLU A 416 21.59 -0.18 -38.65
CA GLU A 416 23.06 -0.27 -38.72
C GLU A 416 23.51 -1.61 -39.32
N LYS A 417 22.92 -2.73 -38.87
CA LYS A 417 23.19 -4.07 -39.44
C LYS A 417 22.76 -4.18 -40.90
N PHE A 418 21.64 -3.56 -41.25
CA PHE A 418 21.20 -3.48 -42.64
C PHE A 418 22.18 -2.67 -43.50
N ALA A 419 22.70 -1.55 -42.99
CA ALA A 419 23.72 -0.75 -43.68
C ALA A 419 25.05 -1.50 -43.83
N ALA A 420 25.35 -2.44 -42.93
CA ALA A 420 26.50 -3.34 -43.00
C ALA A 420 26.25 -4.61 -43.85
N ASP A 421 25.12 -4.70 -44.55
CA ASP A 421 24.69 -5.85 -45.35
C ASP A 421 24.51 -7.17 -44.57
N ASP A 422 24.35 -7.08 -43.25
CA ASP A 422 24.06 -8.21 -42.37
C ASP A 422 22.53 -8.43 -42.27
N LEU A 423 21.97 -9.06 -43.29
CA LEU A 423 20.52 -9.29 -43.40
C LEU A 423 19.99 -10.29 -42.35
N GLU A 424 20.83 -11.23 -41.89
CA GLU A 424 20.43 -12.21 -40.88
C GLU A 424 20.19 -11.52 -39.53
N GLU A 425 21.15 -10.70 -39.10
CA GLU A 425 21.05 -9.97 -37.83
C GLU A 425 19.97 -8.87 -37.90
N THR A 426 19.81 -8.23 -39.07
CA THR A 426 18.70 -7.31 -39.34
C THR A 426 17.34 -7.99 -39.15
N ALA A 427 17.17 -9.22 -39.64
CA ALA A 427 15.94 -9.99 -39.48
C ALA A 427 15.66 -10.35 -38.01
N LYS A 428 16.69 -10.73 -37.24
CA LYS A 428 16.57 -10.99 -35.80
C LYS A 428 16.12 -9.74 -35.04
N LEU A 429 16.79 -8.60 -35.25
CA LEU A 429 16.48 -7.35 -34.56
C LEU A 429 15.09 -6.80 -34.92
N SER A 430 14.72 -6.83 -36.21
CA SER A 430 13.39 -6.40 -36.66
C SER A 430 12.26 -7.30 -36.10
N ALA A 431 12.50 -8.60 -35.93
CA ALA A 431 11.56 -9.49 -35.25
C ALA A 431 11.38 -9.12 -33.76
N LEU A 432 12.44 -8.69 -33.08
CA LEU A 432 12.36 -8.21 -31.69
C LEU A 432 11.55 -6.91 -31.59
N VAL A 433 11.82 -5.93 -32.48
CA VAL A 433 11.05 -4.67 -32.57
C VAL A 433 9.57 -4.96 -32.84
N LYS A 434 9.27 -5.89 -33.75
CA LYS A 434 7.90 -6.30 -34.08
C LYS A 434 7.14 -6.82 -32.86
N ARG A 435 7.80 -7.57 -31.98
CA ARG A 435 7.20 -8.10 -30.74
C ARG A 435 6.87 -7.01 -29.73
N LEU A 436 7.63 -5.91 -29.70
CA LEU A 436 7.37 -4.77 -28.81
C LEU A 436 6.17 -3.92 -29.27
N ASN A 437 5.82 -3.95 -30.57
CA ASN A 437 4.60 -3.34 -31.13
C ASN A 437 4.47 -1.80 -30.95
N VAL A 438 5.57 -1.08 -30.76
CA VAL A 438 5.56 0.38 -30.57
C VAL A 438 5.98 1.14 -31.84
N ASP A 439 7.14 0.83 -32.43
CA ASP A 439 7.64 1.54 -33.63
C ASP A 439 7.22 0.86 -34.93
N ARG A 440 5.94 0.99 -35.28
CA ARG A 440 5.36 0.33 -36.48
C ARG A 440 5.83 0.96 -37.79
N GLN A 441 6.01 2.28 -37.82
CA GLN A 441 6.39 2.99 -39.04
C GLN A 441 7.85 2.71 -39.40
N GLY A 442 8.77 2.88 -38.45
CA GLY A 442 10.19 2.62 -38.70
C GLY A 442 10.46 1.16 -39.07
N LEU A 443 9.73 0.22 -38.45
CA LEU A 443 9.79 -1.20 -38.82
C LEU A 443 9.26 -1.47 -40.24
N ALA A 444 8.17 -0.81 -40.65
CA ALA A 444 7.61 -0.97 -41.99
C ALA A 444 8.56 -0.44 -43.06
N ASP A 445 9.20 0.70 -42.80
CA ASP A 445 10.18 1.29 -43.71
C ASP A 445 11.45 0.43 -43.83
N LEU A 446 11.95 -0.10 -42.71
CA LEU A 446 13.05 -1.06 -42.72
C LEU A 446 12.67 -2.32 -43.51
N THR A 447 11.46 -2.85 -43.33
CA THR A 447 11.00 -4.06 -44.04
C THR A 447 10.97 -3.84 -45.56
N LYS A 448 10.48 -2.68 -46.02
CA LYS A 448 10.51 -2.33 -47.45
C LYS A 448 11.93 -2.26 -47.99
N ARG A 449 12.86 -1.66 -47.24
CA ARG A 449 14.28 -1.55 -47.63
C ARG A 449 14.96 -2.92 -47.70
N VAL A 450 14.69 -3.79 -46.72
CA VAL A 450 15.19 -5.18 -46.74
C VAL A 450 14.67 -5.94 -47.96
N GLN A 451 13.38 -5.83 -48.27
CA GLN A 451 12.80 -6.48 -49.44
C GLN A 451 13.41 -5.95 -50.75
N ALA A 452 13.55 -4.63 -50.90
CA ALA A 452 14.17 -4.04 -52.08
C ALA A 452 15.62 -4.51 -52.27
N LYS A 453 16.40 -4.61 -51.19
CA LYS A 453 17.79 -5.13 -51.24
C LYS A 453 17.83 -6.62 -51.59
N GLN A 454 16.91 -7.43 -51.05
CA GLN A 454 16.79 -8.85 -51.42
C GLN A 454 16.45 -9.01 -52.91
N GLU A 455 15.57 -8.17 -53.45
CA GLU A 455 15.25 -8.15 -54.88
C GLU A 455 16.44 -7.72 -55.74
N GLU A 456 17.24 -6.75 -55.28
CA GLU A 456 18.48 -6.33 -55.94
C GLU A 456 19.51 -7.46 -55.96
N ILE A 457 19.73 -8.13 -54.82
CA ILE A 457 20.62 -9.29 -54.71
C ILE A 457 20.13 -10.44 -55.62
N ALA A 458 18.82 -10.69 -55.65
CA ALA A 458 18.24 -11.71 -56.53
C ALA A 458 18.41 -11.37 -58.02
N LYS A 459 18.26 -10.09 -58.40
CA LYS A 459 18.50 -9.61 -59.76
C LYS A 459 19.98 -9.72 -60.14
N ALA A 460 20.90 -9.28 -59.27
CA ALA A 460 22.33 -9.38 -59.49
C ALA A 460 22.81 -10.86 -59.60
N ALA A 461 22.23 -11.75 -58.80
CA ALA A 461 22.46 -13.19 -58.91
C ALA A 461 21.92 -13.77 -60.22
N ALA A 462 20.72 -13.36 -60.65
CA ALA A 462 20.14 -13.77 -61.93
C ALA A 462 20.92 -13.23 -63.14
N GLU A 463 21.49 -12.03 -63.04
CA GLU A 463 22.30 -11.41 -64.08
C GLU A 463 23.70 -12.01 -64.16
N SER A 464 24.32 -12.32 -63.02
CA SER A 464 25.55 -13.14 -62.95
C SER A 464 25.34 -14.54 -63.49
N ALA A 465 24.18 -15.16 -63.20
CA ALA A 465 23.81 -16.46 -63.79
C ALA A 465 23.57 -16.37 -65.30
N LYS A 466 23.06 -15.25 -65.81
CA LYS A 466 22.92 -14.97 -67.26
C LYS A 466 24.26 -14.70 -67.95
N GLN A 467 25.22 -14.05 -67.29
CA GLN A 467 26.59 -13.88 -67.81
C GLN A 467 27.39 -15.19 -67.78
N ALA A 468 27.19 -16.03 -66.77
CA ALA A 468 27.74 -17.39 -66.72
C ALA A 468 27.10 -18.34 -67.76
N SER A 469 25.98 -17.93 -68.38
CA SER A 469 25.26 -18.67 -69.43
C SER A 469 25.13 -17.91 -70.76
N ALA A 470 25.90 -16.82 -70.95
CA ALA A 470 25.94 -16.10 -72.22
C ALA A 470 26.57 -17.01 -73.30
N PRO A 471 25.95 -17.14 -74.49
CA PRO A 471 26.35 -18.15 -75.46
C PRO A 471 27.67 -17.76 -76.13
N VAL A 472 28.69 -18.63 -76.04
CA VAL A 472 29.67 -18.73 -77.11
C VAL A 472 28.88 -19.11 -78.36
N ALA A 473 28.94 -18.28 -79.40
CA ALA A 473 28.22 -18.47 -80.64
C ALA A 473 28.44 -19.90 -81.19
N GLU A 474 27.41 -20.74 -81.09
CA GLU A 474 27.34 -22.00 -81.83
C GLU A 474 27.14 -21.66 -83.32
N THR A 475 28.25 -21.53 -84.05
CA THR A 475 28.28 -22.13 -85.39
C THR A 475 27.85 -23.58 -85.21
N LYS A 476 26.68 -23.96 -85.72
CA LYS A 476 26.18 -25.34 -85.76
C LYS A 476 27.33 -26.29 -86.09
N PRO A 477 27.91 -27.01 -85.10
CA PRO A 477 28.93 -27.99 -85.40
C PRO A 477 28.18 -29.15 -86.03
N GLU A 478 28.58 -29.52 -87.24
CA GLU A 478 28.28 -30.84 -87.78
C GLU A 478 28.58 -31.87 -86.67
N PRO A 479 27.65 -32.81 -86.37
CA PRO A 479 27.81 -33.71 -85.23
C PRO A 479 29.19 -34.37 -85.34
N PRO A 480 30.04 -34.29 -84.29
CA PRO A 480 31.35 -34.89 -84.35
C PRO A 480 31.15 -36.36 -84.69
N LYS A 481 31.78 -36.80 -85.77
CA LYS A 481 31.74 -38.21 -86.15
C LYS A 481 32.38 -38.98 -85.00
N ILE A 482 31.55 -39.67 -84.22
CA ILE A 482 31.99 -40.52 -83.12
C ILE A 482 31.94 -41.97 -83.58
N VAL A 483 32.90 -42.78 -83.15
CA VAL A 483 32.75 -44.24 -83.21
C VAL A 483 31.80 -44.62 -82.08
N PRO A 484 30.63 -45.21 -82.37
CA PRO A 484 29.60 -45.46 -81.36
C PRO A 484 30.08 -46.48 -80.33
N ALA A 485 29.60 -46.33 -79.09
CA ALA A 485 29.87 -47.29 -78.01
C ALA A 485 29.35 -48.68 -78.39
N LYS A 486 30.19 -49.71 -78.27
CA LYS A 486 29.85 -51.10 -78.60
C LYS A 486 29.64 -51.89 -77.31
N VAL A 487 28.58 -52.70 -77.25
CA VAL A 487 28.37 -53.63 -76.14
C VAL A 487 29.56 -54.58 -76.03
N ILE A 488 30.18 -54.64 -74.85
CA ILE A 488 31.21 -55.63 -74.49
C ILE A 488 30.54 -56.82 -73.79
N SER A 489 29.66 -56.56 -72.82
CA SER A 489 28.98 -57.61 -72.07
C SER A 489 27.59 -57.19 -71.66
N ARG A 490 26.64 -58.14 -71.74
CA ARG A 490 25.27 -58.00 -71.25
C ARG A 490 25.09 -58.97 -70.09
N ALA A 491 24.91 -58.42 -68.89
CA ALA A 491 24.38 -59.20 -67.78
C ALA A 491 22.91 -59.53 -68.09
N PRO A 492 22.49 -60.81 -68.00
CA PRO A 492 21.08 -61.17 -68.18
C PRO A 492 20.23 -60.57 -67.05
N PRO A 493 18.99 -60.13 -67.35
CA PRO A 493 18.12 -59.57 -66.34
C PRO A 493 17.65 -60.67 -65.38
N ARG A 494 17.58 -60.36 -64.09
CA ARG A 494 16.99 -61.29 -63.11
C ARG A 494 15.47 -61.27 -63.26
N TYR A 495 14.88 -62.41 -63.58
CA TYR A 495 13.43 -62.53 -63.73
C TYR A 495 12.70 -62.17 -62.42
N PRO A 496 11.69 -61.28 -62.43
CA PRO A 496 10.87 -61.01 -61.25
C PRO A 496 10.17 -62.29 -60.77
N SER A 497 10.29 -62.62 -59.47
CA SER A 497 9.75 -63.89 -58.94
C SER A 497 8.24 -64.05 -59.11
N ARG A 498 7.48 -62.94 -59.13
CA ARG A 498 6.03 -62.97 -59.37
C ARG A 498 5.71 -63.28 -60.84
N ALA A 499 6.39 -62.64 -61.79
CA ALA A 499 6.22 -62.90 -63.21
C ALA A 499 6.64 -64.34 -63.58
N LEU A 500 7.74 -64.83 -62.98
CA LEU A 500 8.20 -66.21 -63.16
C LEU A 500 7.16 -67.25 -62.70
N LYS A 501 6.53 -67.03 -61.53
CA LYS A 501 5.47 -67.92 -61.01
C LYS A 501 4.22 -67.92 -61.87
N ASN A 502 3.91 -66.79 -62.50
CA ASN A 502 2.70 -66.59 -63.29
C ASN A 502 2.88 -66.93 -64.77
N GLY A 503 4.04 -67.44 -65.19
CA GLY A 503 4.31 -67.73 -66.61
C GLY A 503 4.32 -66.48 -67.50
N GLN A 504 4.49 -65.29 -66.93
CA GLN A 504 4.33 -64.02 -67.65
C GLN A 504 5.64 -63.63 -68.32
N GLU A 505 5.63 -63.48 -69.64
CA GLU A 505 6.72 -62.94 -70.45
C GLU A 505 6.51 -61.46 -70.77
N GLY A 506 7.57 -60.77 -71.20
CA GLY A 506 7.48 -59.35 -71.50
C GLY A 506 8.75 -58.73 -72.06
N TRP A 507 8.73 -57.42 -72.24
CA TRP A 507 9.89 -56.66 -72.67
C TRP A 507 9.89 -55.24 -72.10
N VAL A 508 11.08 -54.67 -71.95
CA VAL A 508 11.28 -53.28 -71.51
C VAL A 508 12.27 -52.61 -72.45
N GLN A 509 11.87 -51.48 -73.03
CA GLN A 509 12.73 -50.60 -73.80
C GLN A 509 13.31 -49.54 -72.89
N VAL A 510 14.64 -49.54 -72.75
CA VAL A 510 15.39 -48.57 -71.93
C VAL A 510 16.24 -47.69 -72.81
N ALA A 511 16.40 -46.43 -72.40
CA ALA A 511 17.29 -45.46 -73.00
C ALA A 511 18.30 -44.98 -71.96
N PHE A 512 19.58 -44.96 -72.31
CA PHE A 512 20.68 -44.60 -71.41
C PHE A 512 21.86 -44.03 -72.20
N TYR A 513 22.81 -43.42 -71.50
CA TYR A 513 24.08 -42.95 -72.04
C TYR A 513 25.21 -43.84 -71.53
N VAL A 514 26.32 -43.94 -72.25
CA VAL A 514 27.53 -44.64 -71.81
C VAL A 514 28.59 -43.59 -71.51
N ASN A 515 29.10 -43.60 -70.29
CA ASN A 515 30.15 -42.67 -69.88
C ASN A 515 31.52 -43.03 -70.48
N THR A 516 32.54 -42.22 -70.18
CA THR A 516 33.92 -42.41 -70.67
C THR A 516 34.57 -43.70 -70.18
N ASP A 517 34.03 -44.33 -69.13
CA ASP A 517 34.52 -45.59 -68.55
C ASP A 517 33.76 -46.82 -69.09
N GLY A 518 32.81 -46.62 -70.01
CA GLY A 518 32.05 -47.71 -70.62
C GLY A 518 30.90 -48.23 -69.75
N VAL A 519 30.47 -47.45 -68.76
CA VAL A 519 29.38 -47.76 -67.84
C VAL A 519 28.10 -47.00 -68.26
N PRO A 520 26.94 -47.67 -68.30
CA PRO A 520 25.65 -47.01 -68.51
C PRO A 520 25.28 -46.03 -67.38
N GLU A 521 24.79 -44.85 -67.74
CA GLU A 521 24.30 -43.80 -66.86
C GLU A 521 23.00 -43.18 -67.41
N ASP A 522 22.25 -42.46 -66.58
CA ASP A 522 20.96 -41.83 -66.93
C ASP A 522 19.96 -42.82 -67.58
N ILE A 523 19.80 -43.99 -66.97
CA ILE A 523 18.94 -45.06 -67.47
C ILE A 523 17.47 -44.72 -67.23
N THR A 524 16.71 -44.61 -68.32
CA THR A 524 15.27 -44.28 -68.32
C THR A 524 14.48 -45.35 -69.07
N VAL A 525 13.30 -45.71 -68.57
CA VAL A 525 12.38 -46.61 -69.27
C VAL A 525 11.56 -45.79 -70.27
N LYS A 526 11.53 -46.21 -71.54
CA LYS A 526 10.75 -45.57 -72.60
C LYS A 526 9.41 -46.25 -72.84
N ALA A 527 9.38 -47.58 -72.76
CA ALA A 527 8.16 -48.39 -72.93
C ALA A 527 8.36 -49.77 -72.31
N SER A 528 7.30 -50.40 -71.84
CA SER A 528 7.32 -51.74 -71.27
C SER A 528 5.99 -52.47 -71.44
N GLU A 529 6.05 -53.80 -71.55
CA GLU A 529 4.89 -54.68 -71.74
C GLU A 529 5.11 -56.00 -71.00
N PRO A 530 4.12 -56.54 -70.24
CA PRO A 530 2.85 -55.93 -69.78
C PRO A 530 3.06 -54.94 -68.62
N GLY A 531 2.99 -53.64 -68.94
CA GLY A 531 3.20 -52.55 -67.99
C GLY A 531 4.56 -52.59 -67.28
N SER A 532 4.62 -52.01 -66.07
CA SER A 532 5.88 -51.81 -65.34
C SER A 532 6.45 -53.04 -64.61
N THR A 533 5.87 -54.22 -64.86
CA THR A 533 6.20 -55.48 -64.18
C THR A 533 7.70 -55.84 -64.28
N PHE A 534 8.33 -55.46 -65.39
CA PHE A 534 9.72 -55.82 -65.71
C PHE A 534 10.71 -54.64 -65.59
N ASP A 535 10.23 -53.42 -65.34
CA ASP A 535 11.00 -52.18 -65.45
C ASP A 535 12.23 -52.16 -64.53
N SER A 536 12.02 -52.43 -63.24
CA SER A 536 13.11 -52.43 -62.25
C SER A 536 14.14 -53.52 -62.55
N ALA A 537 13.70 -54.69 -63.04
CA ALA A 537 14.60 -55.77 -63.39
C ALA A 537 15.43 -55.45 -64.64
N ALA A 538 14.83 -54.75 -65.62
CA ALA A 538 15.53 -54.29 -66.81
C ALA A 538 16.57 -53.21 -66.50
N VAL A 539 16.22 -52.20 -65.70
CA VAL A 539 17.16 -51.13 -65.29
C VAL A 539 18.36 -51.73 -64.55
N LYS A 540 18.14 -52.58 -63.54
CA LYS A 540 19.22 -53.25 -62.78
C LYS A 540 20.10 -54.15 -63.64
N SER A 541 19.55 -54.69 -64.73
CA SER A 541 20.32 -55.48 -65.69
C SER A 541 21.26 -54.60 -66.49
N VAL A 542 20.75 -53.46 -66.97
CA VAL A 542 21.46 -52.52 -67.85
C VAL A 542 22.57 -51.80 -67.08
N GLU A 543 22.38 -51.48 -65.80
CA GLU A 543 23.44 -50.97 -64.91
C GLU A 543 24.68 -51.88 -64.87
N LYS A 544 24.49 -53.18 -65.06
CA LYS A 544 25.57 -54.18 -65.03
C LYS A 544 26.18 -54.45 -66.40
N TRP A 545 25.69 -53.82 -67.46
CA TRP A 545 26.27 -53.97 -68.78
C TRP A 545 27.60 -53.22 -68.87
N ARG A 546 28.43 -53.64 -69.80
CA ARG A 546 29.70 -52.99 -70.10
C ARG A 546 29.76 -52.68 -71.58
N PHE A 547 30.22 -51.49 -71.91
CA PHE A 547 30.35 -50.97 -73.24
C PHE A 547 31.78 -50.49 -73.48
N SER A 548 32.24 -50.50 -74.72
CA SER A 548 33.39 -49.70 -75.10
C SER A 548 32.94 -48.24 -75.10
N PRO A 549 33.68 -47.30 -74.49
CA PRO A 549 33.34 -45.88 -74.56
C PRO A 549 33.19 -45.43 -76.02
N ALA A 550 32.30 -44.47 -76.28
CA ALA A 550 32.31 -43.82 -77.58
C ALA A 550 33.64 -43.06 -77.72
N ARG A 551 34.21 -43.06 -78.92
CA ARG A 551 35.48 -42.37 -79.18
C ARG A 551 35.28 -41.27 -80.20
N ASN A 552 35.89 -40.12 -79.94
CA ASN A 552 35.96 -39.04 -80.91
C ASN A 552 36.85 -39.48 -82.08
N GLN A 553 36.38 -39.42 -83.33
CA GLN A 553 37.17 -39.87 -84.49
C GLN A 553 38.41 -39.02 -84.75
N THR A 554 38.43 -37.76 -84.28
CA THR A 554 39.53 -36.83 -84.52
C THR A 554 40.62 -36.94 -83.44
N THR A 555 40.25 -37.09 -82.17
CA THR A 555 41.22 -37.13 -81.05
C THR A 555 41.48 -38.53 -80.51
N GLY A 556 40.65 -39.53 -80.85
CA GLY A 556 40.74 -40.90 -80.34
C GLY A 556 40.37 -41.06 -78.86
N LEU A 557 40.09 -39.96 -78.15
CA LEU A 557 39.78 -39.95 -76.72
C LEU A 557 38.35 -40.46 -76.45
N PRO A 558 38.13 -41.13 -75.28
CA PRO A 558 36.80 -41.55 -74.87
C PRO A 558 35.92 -40.33 -74.58
N VAL A 559 34.69 -40.36 -75.08
CA VAL A 559 33.66 -39.34 -74.87
C VAL A 559 32.35 -40.03 -74.45
N ARG A 560 31.48 -39.28 -73.78
CA ARG A 560 30.12 -39.73 -73.47
C ARG A 560 29.39 -40.11 -74.75
N SER A 561 28.71 -41.26 -74.78
CA SER A 561 27.97 -41.70 -75.96
C SER A 561 26.75 -40.82 -76.23
N THR A 562 26.19 -40.92 -77.43
CA THR A 562 24.80 -40.52 -77.68
C THR A 562 23.83 -41.46 -76.95
N GLN A 563 22.56 -41.06 -76.83
CA GLN A 563 21.55 -41.87 -76.17
C GLN A 563 21.36 -43.20 -76.90
N ILE A 564 21.62 -44.31 -76.21
CA ILE A 564 21.42 -45.67 -76.72
C ILE A 564 20.07 -46.15 -76.23
N THR A 565 19.24 -46.64 -77.15
CA THR A 565 17.97 -47.28 -76.82
C THR A 565 18.05 -48.77 -77.11
N THR A 566 17.68 -49.61 -76.15
CA THR A 566 17.72 -51.07 -76.31
C THR A 566 16.50 -51.73 -75.69
N LYS A 567 16.16 -52.92 -76.19
CA LYS A 567 15.01 -53.72 -75.73
C LYS A 567 15.50 -54.93 -74.95
N VAL A 568 15.22 -54.96 -73.66
CA VAL A 568 15.48 -56.10 -72.77
C VAL A 568 14.26 -57.01 -72.80
N GLN A 569 14.45 -58.27 -73.19
CA GLN A 569 13.37 -59.26 -73.30
C GLN A 569 13.41 -60.23 -72.11
N PHE A 570 12.24 -60.57 -71.60
CA PHE A 570 12.02 -61.56 -70.54
C PHE A 570 11.23 -62.72 -71.13
N ARG A 571 11.93 -63.82 -71.41
CA ARG A 571 11.34 -65.07 -71.92
C ARG A 571 11.59 -66.20 -70.93
N LEU A 572 10.64 -67.10 -70.82
CA LEU A 572 10.76 -68.35 -70.10
C LEU A 572 11.33 -69.39 -71.08
N ASN A 573 12.39 -70.08 -70.66
CA ASN A 573 13.02 -71.12 -71.45
C ASN A 573 12.33 -72.47 -71.29
#